data_AF-A0AAW1AS06-F1
#
_entry.id   AF-A0AAW1AS06-F1
#
_cell.length_a   1.000
_cell.length_b   1.000
_cell.length_c   1.000
_cell.angle_alpha   90.00
_cell.angle_beta   90.00
_cell.angle_gamma   90.00
#
_symmetry.space_group_name_H-M   'P 1'
#
loop_
_entity.id
_entity.type
_entity.pdbx_description
1 polymer ?
#
loop_
_entity_poly.entity_id
_entity_poly.type
_entity_poly.pdbx_seq_one_letter_code
_entity_poly.pdbx_strand_id
1 'polypeptide(L)'
;MSSTQKFAIRSRTGLFTPDLAFETIVKKQMQKLKEPSLKCVDMVASELTSTIRKCSSKLSQYPHLREEMERIVTTHIRDREGKTKDQVMLLIDIELSYMNTNHEDFIGFANAQQRSSQMNKKKTAGNQVIRKGWLTINNIGIMKGGSKEYWFVLTAENLSWYKDDEVRM
;
A
#
# COMPACT_ATOMS: atom_id res chain seq x y z
N MET A 1 22.21 -45.35 -27.26
CA MET A 1 22.98 -44.37 -26.45
C MET A 1 23.41 -43.24 -27.35
N SER A 2 22.83 -42.05 -27.20
CA SER A 2 23.42 -40.78 -27.63
C SER A 2 22.61 -39.67 -26.97
N SER A 3 22.98 -39.34 -25.73
CA SER A 3 22.39 -38.24 -24.98
C SER A 3 23.12 -36.95 -25.35
N THR A 4 22.57 -36.18 -26.28
CA THR A 4 23.03 -34.80 -26.53
C THR A 4 22.43 -33.91 -25.44
N GLN A 5 23.17 -33.73 -24.36
CA GLN A 5 22.85 -32.80 -23.29
C GLN A 5 23.07 -31.37 -23.79
N LYS A 6 22.02 -30.75 -24.35
CA LYS A 6 22.02 -29.32 -24.67
C LYS A 6 21.99 -28.55 -23.35
N PHE A 7 23.14 -28.01 -22.95
CA PHE A 7 23.21 -26.90 -21.99
C PHE A 7 22.50 -25.69 -22.60
N ALA A 8 21.21 -25.56 -22.30
CA ALA A 8 20.51 -24.30 -22.50
C ALA A 8 20.97 -23.35 -21.40
N ILE A 9 22.10 -22.67 -21.62
CA ILE A 9 22.33 -21.36 -21.00
C ILE A 9 21.26 -20.47 -21.61
N ARG A 10 20.07 -20.46 -21.00
CA ARG A 10 19.05 -19.49 -21.32
C ARG A 10 19.56 -18.17 -20.76
N SER A 11 20.31 -17.44 -21.58
CA SER A 11 20.48 -16.00 -21.48
C SER A 11 19.10 -15.34 -21.55
N ARG A 12 18.34 -15.39 -20.45
CA ARG A 12 17.24 -14.46 -20.23
C ARG A 12 17.83 -13.25 -19.55
N THR A 13 18.13 -12.26 -20.38
CA THR A 13 18.03 -10.84 -20.01
C THR A 13 16.69 -10.61 -19.32
N GLY A 14 16.68 -10.75 -18.00
CA GLY A 14 15.64 -10.29 -17.09
C GLY A 14 16.36 -9.55 -15.99
N LEU A 15 16.48 -8.24 -16.14
CA LEU A 15 17.28 -7.34 -15.29
C LEU A 15 16.78 -7.27 -13.83
N PHE A 16 15.72 -8.00 -13.49
CA PHE A 16 15.23 -8.21 -12.13
C PHE A 16 14.58 -9.60 -12.09
N THR A 17 15.00 -10.47 -11.16
CA THR A 17 14.14 -11.59 -10.75
C THR A 17 12.93 -10.94 -10.05
N PRO A 18 11.70 -11.04 -10.58
CA PRO A 18 10.53 -10.32 -10.05
C PRO A 18 10.33 -10.51 -8.55
N ASP A 19 10.70 -11.68 -8.05
CA ASP A 19 10.63 -12.08 -6.64
C ASP A 19 11.54 -11.23 -5.73
N LEU A 20 12.80 -11.02 -6.13
CA LEU A 20 13.76 -10.25 -5.33
C LEU A 20 13.41 -8.75 -5.30
N ALA A 21 12.89 -8.22 -6.42
CA ALA A 21 12.41 -6.85 -6.49
C ALA A 21 11.18 -6.63 -5.62
N PHE A 22 10.20 -7.53 -5.69
CA PHE A 22 9.02 -7.52 -4.82
C PHE A 22 9.42 -7.59 -3.34
N GLU A 23 10.27 -8.55 -2.98
CA GLU A 23 10.78 -8.73 -1.63
C GLU A 23 11.47 -7.49 -1.08
N THR A 24 12.36 -6.89 -1.87
CA THR A 24 13.09 -5.69 -1.46
C THR A 24 12.13 -4.53 -1.17
N ILE A 25 11.13 -4.33 -2.03
CA ILE A 25 10.15 -3.25 -1.87
C ILE A 25 9.28 -3.49 -0.63
N VAL A 26 8.75 -4.70 -0.47
CA VAL A 26 7.89 -5.06 0.65
C VAL A 26 8.64 -4.92 1.98
N LYS A 27 9.85 -5.49 2.09
CA LYS A 27 10.70 -5.35 3.28
C LYS A 27 10.99 -3.89 3.60
N LYS A 28 11.28 -3.06 2.58
CA LYS A 28 11.50 -1.62 2.77
C LYS A 28 10.27 -0.89 3.31
N GLN A 29 9.04 -1.30 2.93
CA GLN A 29 7.84 -0.72 3.51
C GLN A 29 7.59 -1.22 4.94
N MET A 30 7.79 -2.51 5.21
CA MET A 30 7.61 -3.11 6.54
C MET A 30 8.58 -2.53 7.57
N GLN A 31 9.81 -2.21 7.19
CA GLN A 31 10.78 -1.52 8.06
C GLN A 31 10.25 -0.19 8.60
N LYS A 32 9.37 0.51 7.86
CA LYS A 32 8.77 1.78 8.31
C LYS A 32 7.77 1.60 9.45
N LEU A 33 7.35 0.37 9.76
CA LEU A 33 6.46 0.09 10.89
C LEU A 33 7.17 0.16 12.25
N LYS A 34 8.51 0.07 12.28
CA LYS A 34 9.29 0.08 13.53
C LYS A 34 9.02 1.32 14.38
N GLU A 35 9.18 2.50 13.79
CA GLU A 35 9.00 3.78 14.49
C GLU A 35 7.56 4.01 15.02
N PRO A 36 6.48 3.87 14.23
CA PRO A 36 5.12 4.03 14.75
C PRO A 36 4.74 2.97 15.79
N SER A 37 5.26 1.73 15.69
CA SER A 37 5.02 0.69 16.69
C SER A 37 5.70 1.01 18.02
N LEU A 38 6.95 1.48 18.02
CA LEU A 38 7.64 1.92 19.24
C LEU A 38 6.95 3.13 19.87
N LYS A 39 6.54 4.11 19.05
CA LYS A 39 5.77 5.27 19.49
C LYS A 39 4.44 4.87 20.14
N CYS A 40 3.78 3.84 19.62
CA CYS A 40 2.57 3.29 20.24
C CYS A 40 2.85 2.80 21.67
N VAL A 41 3.94 2.04 21.87
CA VAL A 41 4.36 1.58 23.20
C VAL A 41 4.66 2.75 24.13
N ASP A 42 5.36 3.78 23.65
CA ASP A 42 5.65 5.01 24.42
C ASP A 42 4.39 5.73 24.89
N MET A 43 3.42 5.93 23.98
CA MET A 43 2.16 6.58 24.29
C MET A 43 1.37 5.81 25.34
N VAL A 44 1.32 4.48 25.22
CA VAL A 44 0.63 3.61 26.20
C VAL A 44 1.32 3.66 27.57
N ALA A 45 2.65 3.59 27.63
CA ALA A 45 3.40 3.68 28.88
C ALA A 45 3.25 5.04 29.56
N SER A 46 3.23 6.11 28.77
CA SER A 46 2.95 7.48 29.24
C SER A 46 1.55 7.57 29.86
N GLU A 47 0.51 7.05 29.20
CA GLU A 47 -0.84 7.12 29.77
C GLU A 47 -1.05 6.19 30.96
N LEU A 48 -0.37 5.06 31.01
CA LEU A 48 -0.38 4.21 32.19
C LEU A 48 0.22 4.94 33.40
N THR A 49 1.35 5.63 33.21
CA THR A 49 2.00 6.44 34.25
C THR A 49 1.10 7.61 34.71
N SER A 50 0.47 8.30 33.76
CA SER A 50 -0.54 9.35 34.00
C SER A 50 -1.71 8.83 34.84
N THR A 51 -2.23 7.65 34.51
CA THR A 51 -3.34 7.01 35.23
C THR A 51 -2.94 6.65 36.65
N ILE A 52 -1.74 6.10 36.87
CA ILE A 52 -1.24 5.78 38.21
C ILE A 52 -1.13 7.04 39.08
N ARG A 53 -0.63 8.16 38.55
CA ARG A 53 -0.58 9.45 39.27
C ARG A 53 -1.97 9.99 39.63
N LYS A 54 -2.96 9.81 38.74
CA LYS A 54 -4.35 10.17 39.03
C LYS A 54 -4.92 9.31 40.16
N CYS A 55 -4.68 8.00 40.13
CA CYS A 55 -5.13 7.08 41.18
C CYS A 55 -4.44 7.34 42.53
N SER A 56 -3.13 7.58 42.53
CA SER A 56 -2.33 7.81 43.73
C SER A 56 -2.69 9.10 44.47
N SER A 57 -3.34 10.07 43.80
CA SER A 57 -3.89 11.26 44.46
C SER A 57 -4.85 10.94 45.61
N LYS A 58 -5.52 9.79 45.57
CA LYS A 58 -6.40 9.30 46.64
C LYS A 58 -5.64 8.86 47.90
N LEU A 59 -4.33 8.67 47.81
CA LEU A 59 -3.43 8.33 48.92
C LEU A 59 -2.78 9.56 49.54
N SER A 60 -3.29 10.77 49.29
CA SER A 60 -2.74 12.03 49.81
C SER A 60 -2.61 12.08 51.34
N GLN A 61 -3.46 11.33 52.06
CA GLN A 61 -3.42 11.20 53.53
C GLN A 61 -2.18 10.41 54.03
N TYR A 62 -1.53 9.62 53.17
CA TYR A 62 -0.37 8.80 53.50
C TYR A 62 0.80 9.10 52.54
N PRO A 63 1.53 10.22 52.73
CA PRO A 63 2.49 10.73 51.75
C PRO A 63 3.63 9.75 51.42
N HIS A 64 4.20 9.09 52.44
CA HIS A 64 5.26 8.10 52.22
C HIS A 64 4.77 6.85 51.47
N LEU A 65 3.55 6.38 51.76
CA LEU A 65 2.95 5.26 51.05
C LEU A 65 2.69 5.62 49.58
N ARG A 66 2.18 6.83 49.33
CA ARG A 66 1.94 7.34 47.98
C ARG A 66 3.23 7.38 47.16
N GLU A 67 4.30 7.94 47.73
CA GLU A 67 5.60 8.04 47.07
C GLU A 67 6.16 6.67 46.72
N GLU A 68 6.17 5.73 47.68
CA GLU A 68 6.69 4.39 47.44
C GLU A 68 5.85 3.60 46.43
N MET A 69 4.52 3.73 46.48
CA MET A 69 3.64 3.12 45.49
C MET A 69 3.89 3.67 44.08
N GLU A 70 3.96 5.00 43.93
CA GLU A 70 4.27 5.63 42.64
C GLU A 70 5.64 5.19 42.12
N ARG A 71 6.66 5.11 42.99
CA ARG A 71 8.01 4.67 42.64
C ARG A 71 8.01 3.23 42.15
N ILE A 72 7.49 2.28 42.94
CA ILE A 72 7.48 0.85 42.61
C ILE A 72 6.74 0.60 41.30
N VAL A 73 5.54 1.18 41.14
CA VAL A 73 4.72 0.95 39.94
C VAL A 73 5.34 1.61 38.71
N THR A 74 5.86 2.85 38.82
CA THR A 74 6.50 3.52 37.68
C THR A 74 7.78 2.79 37.25
N THR A 75 8.58 2.30 38.20
CA THR A 75 9.75 1.46 37.89
C THR A 75 9.33 0.18 37.17
N HIS A 76 8.27 -0.49 37.62
CA HIS A 76 7.75 -1.67 36.95
C HIS A 76 7.29 -1.37 35.52
N ILE A 77 6.53 -0.28 35.31
CA ILE A 77 6.07 0.13 33.98
C ILE A 77 7.25 0.33 33.03
N ARG A 78 8.31 1.02 33.47
CA ARG A 78 9.51 1.25 32.64
C ARG A 78 10.25 -0.05 32.27
N ASP A 79 10.37 -0.99 33.20
CA ASP A 79 10.95 -2.32 32.89
C ASP A 79 10.09 -3.08 31.87
N ARG A 80 8.77 -3.05 32.03
CA ARG A 80 7.84 -3.70 31.10
C ARG A 80 7.80 -3.03 29.73
N GLU A 81 7.91 -1.70 29.67
CA GLU A 81 8.00 -0.92 28.45
C GLU A 81 9.19 -1.38 27.60
N GLY A 82 10.38 -1.47 28.19
CA GLY A 82 11.59 -1.95 27.51
C GLY A 82 11.41 -3.35 26.90
N LYS A 83 10.95 -4.31 27.73
CA LYS A 83 10.68 -5.69 27.27
C LYS A 83 9.63 -5.76 26.16
N THR A 84 8.63 -4.88 26.20
CA THR A 84 7.58 -4.82 25.18
C THR A 84 8.13 -4.25 23.87
N LYS A 85 8.98 -3.22 23.93
CA LYS A 85 9.67 -2.69 22.74
C LYS A 85 10.51 -3.76 22.07
N ASP A 86 11.29 -4.52 22.85
CA ASP A 86 12.09 -5.63 22.32
C ASP A 86 11.22 -6.69 21.63
N GLN A 87 10.09 -7.06 22.25
CA GLN A 87 9.14 -8.01 21.68
C GLN A 87 8.50 -7.50 20.38
N VAL A 88 8.11 -6.22 20.34
CA VAL A 88 7.54 -5.59 19.14
C VAL A 88 8.56 -5.57 18.00
N MET A 89 9.81 -5.26 18.29
CA MET A 89 10.89 -5.27 17.31
C MET A 89 11.14 -6.69 16.78
N LEU A 90 11.15 -7.69 17.66
CA LEU A 90 11.26 -9.10 17.27
C LEU A 90 10.12 -9.54 16.34
N LEU A 91 8.87 -9.15 16.62
CA LEU A 91 7.74 -9.46 15.76
C LEU A 91 7.92 -8.87 14.35
N ILE A 92 8.39 -7.63 14.25
CA ILE A 92 8.67 -7.01 12.94
C ILE A 92 9.82 -7.73 12.23
N ASP A 93 10.86 -8.14 12.95
CA ASP A 93 11.99 -8.86 12.36
C ASP A 93 11.59 -10.27 11.87
N ILE A 94 10.65 -10.94 12.55
CA ILE A 94 10.04 -12.20 12.08
C ILE A 94 9.35 -11.98 10.73
N GLU A 95 8.51 -10.94 10.63
CA GLU A 95 7.80 -10.59 9.39
C GLU A 95 8.77 -10.22 8.24
N LEU A 96 9.93 -9.64 8.56
CA LEU A 96 11.00 -9.37 7.59
C LEU A 96 11.79 -10.63 7.19
N SER A 97 11.79 -11.68 8.02
CA SER A 97 12.55 -12.90 7.76
C SER A 97 11.91 -13.79 6.68
N TYR A 98 10.58 -13.78 6.61
CA TYR A 98 9.83 -14.61 5.69
C TYR A 98 8.51 -13.94 5.29
N MET A 99 8.26 -13.83 3.97
CA MET A 99 6.99 -13.35 3.45
C MET A 99 6.14 -14.54 2.99
N ASN A 100 4.97 -14.70 3.58
CA ASN A 100 4.05 -15.76 3.20
C ASN A 100 3.24 -15.40 1.94
N THR A 101 3.76 -15.76 0.78
CA THR A 101 3.06 -15.58 -0.51
C THR A 101 1.93 -16.59 -0.76
N ASN A 102 1.73 -17.57 0.13
CA ASN A 102 0.60 -18.50 0.09
C ASN A 102 -0.61 -17.99 0.89
N HIS A 103 -0.52 -16.81 1.50
CA HIS A 103 -1.62 -16.20 2.25
C HIS A 103 -2.83 -15.95 1.34
N GLU A 104 -4.05 -16.21 1.83
CA GLU A 104 -5.28 -16.12 1.01
C GLU A 104 -5.56 -14.72 0.44
N ASP A 105 -5.19 -13.68 1.21
CA ASP A 105 -5.28 -12.29 0.76
C ASP A 105 -4.21 -11.90 -0.27
N PHE A 106 -3.16 -12.71 -0.43
CA PHE A 106 -2.13 -12.44 -1.41
C PHE A 106 -2.61 -12.81 -2.82
N ILE A 107 -3.10 -11.80 -3.53
CA ILE A 107 -3.46 -11.93 -4.95
C ILE A 107 -2.17 -11.91 -5.77
N GLY A 108 -1.51 -13.07 -5.88
CA GLY A 108 -0.36 -13.24 -6.75
C GLY A 108 -0.69 -13.01 -8.23
N PHE A 109 0.35 -12.94 -9.08
CA PHE A 109 0.23 -12.65 -10.51
C PHE A 109 -0.80 -13.53 -11.25
N ALA A 110 -0.89 -14.82 -10.92
CA ALA A 110 -1.83 -15.76 -11.55
C ALA A 110 -3.31 -15.42 -11.26
N ASN A 111 -3.62 -15.00 -10.04
CA ASN A 111 -4.99 -14.69 -9.61
C ASN A 111 -5.39 -13.23 -9.95
N ALA A 112 -4.40 -12.32 -10.07
CA ALA A 112 -4.62 -10.93 -10.48
C ALA A 112 -5.14 -10.82 -11.92
N GLN A 113 -4.58 -11.61 -12.85
CA GLN A 113 -5.08 -11.69 -14.23
C GLN A 113 -6.48 -12.31 -14.32
N GLN A 114 -6.81 -13.28 -13.46
CA GLN A 114 -8.15 -13.89 -13.46
C GLN A 114 -9.21 -12.94 -12.91
N ARG A 115 -8.92 -12.18 -11.84
CA ARG A 115 -9.84 -11.17 -11.29
C ARG A 115 -10.06 -10.00 -12.25
N SER A 116 -9.01 -9.51 -12.93
CA SER A 116 -9.18 -8.48 -13.97
C SER A 116 -9.99 -8.99 -15.17
N SER A 117 -9.81 -10.27 -15.55
CA SER A 117 -10.58 -10.92 -16.61
C SER A 117 -12.06 -11.13 -16.24
N GLN A 118 -12.37 -11.44 -14.98
CA GLN A 118 -13.76 -11.60 -14.50
C GLN A 118 -14.49 -10.26 -14.44
N MET A 119 -13.82 -9.17 -14.05
CA MET A 119 -14.39 -7.82 -14.15
C MET A 119 -14.61 -7.39 -15.62
N ASN A 120 -13.75 -7.85 -16.54
CA ASN A 120 -13.85 -7.55 -17.98
C ASN A 120 -14.88 -8.38 -18.74
N LYS A 121 -15.50 -9.42 -18.14
CA LYS A 121 -16.60 -10.16 -18.78
C LYS A 121 -17.89 -9.35 -18.94
N LYS A 122 -17.95 -8.09 -18.48
CA LYS A 122 -19.10 -7.19 -18.68
C LYS A 122 -18.82 -5.93 -19.51
N LYS A 123 -17.62 -5.71 -20.02
CA LYS A 123 -17.34 -4.58 -20.92
C LYS A 123 -16.35 -4.99 -22.00
N THR A 124 -16.86 -5.18 -23.21
CA THR A 124 -16.07 -5.22 -24.43
C THR A 124 -15.09 -4.05 -24.41
N ALA A 125 -13.78 -4.34 -24.44
CA ALA A 125 -12.71 -3.35 -24.28
C ALA A 125 -12.78 -2.20 -25.31
N GLY A 126 -13.49 -2.38 -26.42
CA GLY A 126 -13.64 -1.37 -27.48
C GLY A 126 -14.36 -0.08 -27.09
N ASN A 127 -15.15 -0.07 -26.01
CA ASN A 127 -15.89 1.14 -25.59
C ASN A 127 -15.33 1.83 -24.34
N GLN A 128 -14.16 1.43 -23.84
CA GLN A 128 -13.55 2.16 -22.71
C GLN A 128 -12.99 3.50 -23.19
N VAL A 129 -13.56 4.60 -22.69
CA VAL A 129 -13.09 5.95 -22.97
C VAL A 129 -11.76 6.18 -22.27
N ILE A 130 -10.72 6.45 -23.06
CA ILE A 130 -9.37 6.79 -22.60
C ILE A 130 -9.30 8.26 -22.20
N ARG A 131 -9.91 9.15 -23.00
CA ARG A 131 -9.89 10.60 -22.76
C ARG A 131 -11.06 11.29 -23.44
N LYS A 132 -11.55 12.37 -22.82
CA LYS A 132 -12.48 13.31 -23.45
C LYS A 132 -11.93 14.74 -23.36
N GLY A 133 -12.27 15.60 -24.30
CA GLY A 133 -11.88 17.00 -24.25
C GLY A 133 -12.25 17.78 -25.50
N TRP A 134 -12.32 19.10 -25.36
CA TRP A 134 -12.46 20.00 -26.49
C TRP A 134 -11.18 20.04 -27.31
N LEU A 135 -11.30 19.87 -28.63
CA LEU A 135 -10.22 20.10 -29.58
C LEU A 135 -10.76 20.90 -30.77
N THR A 136 -9.92 21.80 -31.27
CA THR A 136 -10.22 22.61 -32.45
C THR A 136 -9.82 21.87 -33.71
N ILE A 137 -10.77 21.66 -34.62
CA ILE A 137 -10.47 21.19 -35.97
C ILE A 137 -10.40 22.40 -36.89
N ASN A 138 -9.25 22.57 -37.54
CA ASN A 138 -9.03 23.59 -38.56
C ASN A 138 -9.31 23.00 -39.95
N ASN A 139 -9.89 23.80 -40.85
CA ASN A 139 -10.07 23.49 -42.27
C ASN A 139 -11.09 22.37 -42.60
N ILE A 140 -12.22 22.29 -41.88
CA ILE A 140 -13.37 21.45 -42.27
C ILE A 140 -14.09 22.10 -43.46
N GLY A 141 -13.61 21.80 -44.67
CA GLY A 141 -14.29 22.12 -45.94
C GLY A 141 -13.75 23.35 -46.68
N ILE A 142 -13.62 23.20 -48.00
CA ILE A 142 -12.96 24.13 -48.93
C ILE A 142 -13.70 25.48 -49.10
N MET A 143 -14.96 25.60 -48.63
CA MET A 143 -15.78 26.80 -48.91
C MET A 143 -16.04 27.74 -47.72
N LYS A 144 -15.64 27.41 -46.49
CA LYS A 144 -15.63 28.37 -45.37
C LYS A 144 -14.50 28.03 -44.40
N GLY A 145 -13.35 28.67 -44.59
CA GLY A 145 -12.22 28.60 -43.67
C GLY A 145 -12.62 29.15 -42.30
N GLY A 146 -12.86 28.26 -41.35
CA GLY A 146 -13.07 28.58 -39.95
C GLY A 146 -12.63 27.42 -39.07
N SER A 147 -11.88 27.73 -38.02
CA SER A 147 -11.57 26.81 -36.94
C SER A 147 -12.82 26.58 -36.10
N LYS A 148 -13.23 25.32 -35.90
CA LYS A 148 -14.37 24.98 -35.05
C LYS A 148 -13.95 24.01 -33.95
N GLU A 149 -14.44 24.28 -32.75
CA GLU A 149 -14.20 23.43 -31.59
C GLU A 149 -15.24 22.30 -31.57
N TYR A 150 -14.77 21.09 -31.26
CA TYR A 150 -15.61 19.91 -31.13
C TYR A 150 -15.23 19.16 -29.85
N TRP A 151 -16.19 18.45 -29.27
CA TRP A 151 -15.96 17.59 -28.12
C TRP A 151 -15.50 16.21 -28.59
N PHE A 152 -14.26 15.84 -28.27
CA PHE A 152 -13.68 14.57 -28.67
C PHE A 152 -13.81 13.52 -27.58
N VAL A 153 -14.07 12.29 -28.00
CA VAL A 153 -14.06 11.10 -27.17
C VAL A 153 -13.09 10.10 -27.81
N LEU A 154 -11.97 9.86 -27.14
CA LEU A 154 -10.97 8.87 -27.53
C LEU A 154 -11.23 7.57 -26.77
N THR A 155 -11.42 6.48 -27.50
CA THR A 155 -11.42 5.11 -26.95
C THR A 155 -10.19 4.35 -27.45
N ALA A 156 -10.04 3.09 -27.04
CA ALA A 156 -8.97 2.22 -27.54
C ALA A 156 -9.10 1.89 -29.03
N GLU A 157 -10.31 1.98 -29.59
CA GLU A 157 -10.60 1.52 -30.95
C GLU A 157 -11.05 2.65 -31.89
N ASN A 158 -11.56 3.76 -31.35
CA ASN A 158 -12.10 4.86 -32.16
C ASN A 158 -11.80 6.25 -31.57
N LEU A 159 -11.83 7.25 -32.46
CA LEU A 159 -11.83 8.67 -32.12
C LEU A 159 -13.09 9.30 -32.71
N SER A 160 -14.00 9.72 -31.84
CA SER A 160 -15.29 10.32 -32.20
C SER A 160 -15.34 11.78 -31.78
N TRP A 161 -16.02 12.64 -32.54
CA TRP A 161 -16.22 14.04 -32.19
C TRP A 161 -17.68 14.47 -32.32
N TYR A 162 -18.12 15.32 -31.40
CA TYR A 162 -19.49 15.81 -31.28
C TYR A 162 -19.50 17.34 -31.27
N LYS A 163 -20.62 17.95 -31.68
CA LYS A 163 -20.77 19.42 -31.67
C LYS A 163 -20.93 19.97 -30.25
N ASP A 164 -21.53 19.17 -29.36
CA ASP A 164 -21.81 19.52 -27.97
C ASP A 164 -21.28 18.39 -27.05
N ASP A 165 -21.10 18.69 -25.76
CA ASP A 165 -20.58 17.76 -24.75
C ASP A 165 -21.62 16.78 -24.18
N GLU A 166 -22.90 16.92 -24.59
CA GLU A 166 -23.99 16.00 -24.26
C GLU A 166 -23.87 14.65 -24.97
N VAL A 167 -22.91 13.85 -24.55
CA VAL A 167 -22.82 12.43 -24.92
C VAL A 167 -23.82 11.65 -24.06
N ARG A 168 -25.07 11.51 -24.52
CA ARG A 168 -26.00 10.49 -23.99
C ARG A 168 -25.49 9.11 -24.41
N MET A 169 -24.83 8.41 -23.48
CA MET A 169 -24.62 6.95 -23.55
C MET A 169 -25.84 6.22 -22.99
#